data_AF-Q602N4-F1
#
_entry.id   AF-Q602N4-F1
#
_cell.length_a   1.000
_cell.length_b   1.000
_cell.length_c   1.000
_cell.angle_alpha   90.00
_cell.angle_beta   90.00
_cell.angle_gamma   90.00
#
_symmetry.space_group_name_H-M   'P 1'
#
loop_
_entity.id
_entity.type
_entity.pdbx_description
1 polymer ?
#
loop_
_entity_poly.entity_id
_entity_poly.type
_entity_poly.pdbx_seq_one_letter_code
_entity_poly.pdbx_strand_id
1 'polypeptide(L)'
;MASTARGKSERRVPVHPKLIELGLLAYVDGLDGLDTLWPGLIIPRLGSKGQNMGMWLSRHLERHGLKRSGRRTEAFRATFQHYLRLAGAPELHINALLGHMERKSAGAAREPLWQTQPETLLNSLARLDYGIKFSAYVGPGPTGLK
;
A
#
# COMPACT_ATOMS: atom_id res chain seq x y z
N MET A 1 -3.60 0.27 -33.37
CA MET A 1 -4.44 0.09 -32.16
C MET A 1 -3.77 0.77 -30.99
N ALA A 2 -4.46 1.70 -30.33
CA ALA A 2 -3.88 2.62 -29.35
C ALA A 2 -3.35 1.89 -28.11
N SER A 3 -2.04 1.97 -27.89
CA SER A 3 -1.38 1.61 -26.64
C SER A 3 -1.76 2.65 -25.58
N THR A 4 -2.65 2.28 -24.65
CA THR A 4 -2.89 3.06 -23.44
C THR A 4 -1.83 2.71 -22.40
N ALA A 5 -0.57 3.09 -22.68
CA ALA A 5 0.44 3.15 -21.65
C ALA A 5 0.05 4.27 -20.68
N ARG A 6 -0.57 3.92 -19.54
CA ARG A 6 -0.60 4.82 -18.38
C ARG A 6 0.86 5.11 -18.03
N GLY A 7 1.30 6.34 -18.28
CA GLY A 7 2.65 6.77 -17.95
C GLY A 7 2.99 6.37 -16.51
N LYS A 8 4.22 5.91 -16.29
CA LYS A 8 4.73 5.60 -14.95
C LYS A 8 4.73 6.89 -14.14
N SER A 9 3.63 7.14 -13.40
CA SER A 9 3.57 8.21 -12.43
C SER A 9 4.31 7.73 -11.19
N GLU A 10 5.59 8.10 -11.10
CA GLU A 10 6.40 7.94 -9.91
C GLU A 10 5.92 8.91 -8.82
N ARG A 11 5.86 8.43 -7.58
CA ARG A 11 5.27 9.17 -6.45
C ARG A 11 6.10 8.89 -5.20
N ARG A 12 6.35 9.91 -4.40
CA ARG A 12 6.91 9.74 -3.06
C ARG A 12 5.74 9.56 -2.10
N VAL A 13 5.51 8.31 -1.71
CA VAL A 13 4.45 7.96 -0.75
C VAL A 13 5.12 7.66 0.59
N PRO A 14 4.76 8.37 1.67
CA PRO A 14 5.33 8.10 2.98
C PRO A 14 4.95 6.71 3.49
N VAL A 15 5.83 6.10 4.27
CA VAL A 15 5.60 4.82 4.96
C VAL A 15 5.04 5.12 6.35
N HIS A 16 4.02 4.37 6.76
CA HIS A 16 3.43 4.55 8.08
C HIS A 16 4.43 4.15 9.19
N PRO A 17 4.63 4.95 10.26
CA PRO A 17 5.61 4.66 11.33
C PRO A 17 5.46 3.26 11.93
N LYS A 18 4.21 2.80 12.12
CA LYS A 18 3.91 1.44 12.59
C LYS A 18 4.57 0.32 11.76
N LEU A 19 4.73 0.49 10.44
CA LEU A 19 5.41 -0.51 9.60
C LEU A 19 6.91 -0.55 9.89
N ILE A 20 7.51 0.60 10.20
CA ILE A 20 8.91 0.69 10.61
C ILE A 20 9.10 -0.01 11.96
N GLU A 21 8.21 0.26 12.94
CA GLU A 21 8.20 -0.43 14.24
C GLU A 21 8.08 -1.96 14.10
N LEU A 22 7.28 -2.43 13.14
CA LEU A 22 7.12 -3.85 12.85
C LEU A 22 8.32 -4.48 12.15
N GLY A 23 9.36 -3.70 11.85
CA GLY A 23 10.62 -4.20 11.28
C GLY A 23 10.69 -4.17 9.76
N LEU A 24 9.88 -3.37 9.06
CA LEU A 24 9.93 -3.29 7.59
C LEU A 24 11.33 -2.96 7.07
N LEU A 25 12.03 -2.01 7.70
CA LEU A 25 13.39 -1.64 7.27
C LEU A 25 14.38 -2.78 7.46
N ALA A 26 14.36 -3.43 8.63
CA ALA A 26 15.20 -4.60 8.89
C ALA A 26 14.91 -5.77 7.93
N TYR A 27 13.65 -5.93 7.53
CA TYR A 27 13.28 -6.89 6.48
C TYR A 27 13.91 -6.52 5.14
N VAL A 28 13.82 -5.26 4.72
CA VAL A 28 14.42 -4.80 3.44
C VAL A 28 15.94 -4.96 3.45
N ASP A 29 16.61 -4.61 4.55
CA ASP A 29 18.07 -4.76 4.69
C ASP A 29 18.49 -6.23 4.57
N GLY A 30 17.64 -7.17 4.98
CA GLY A 30 17.87 -8.61 4.84
C GLY A 30 17.66 -9.17 3.42
N LEU A 31 17.20 -8.37 2.45
CA LEU A 31 16.93 -8.80 1.07
C LEU A 31 18.11 -8.57 0.11
N ASP A 32 19.29 -8.19 0.62
CA ASP A 32 20.47 -7.78 -0.17
C ASP A 32 20.63 -8.52 -1.52
N GLY A 33 20.55 -7.76 -2.61
CA GLY A 33 20.72 -8.24 -3.99
C GLY A 33 19.44 -8.68 -4.73
N LEU A 34 18.26 -8.54 -4.15
CA LEU A 34 16.99 -8.91 -4.78
C LEU A 34 16.22 -7.72 -5.40
N ASP A 35 15.74 -7.88 -6.63
CA ASP A 35 14.96 -6.87 -7.36
C ASP A 35 13.49 -6.71 -6.88
N THR A 36 13.12 -7.32 -5.76
CA THR A 36 11.74 -7.35 -5.26
C THR A 36 11.68 -7.43 -3.74
N LEU A 37 10.77 -6.66 -3.15
CA LEU A 37 10.48 -6.70 -1.71
C LEU A 37 9.78 -7.99 -1.27
N TRP A 38 9.36 -8.87 -2.18
CA TRP A 38 8.67 -10.13 -1.81
C TRP A 38 9.16 -11.29 -2.68
N PRO A 39 10.38 -11.83 -2.45
CA PRO A 39 10.96 -12.88 -3.29
C PRO A 39 10.18 -14.20 -3.24
N GLY A 40 9.56 -14.53 -2.09
CA GLY A 40 8.71 -15.71 -1.94
C GLY A 40 7.36 -15.60 -2.66
N LEU A 41 7.03 -14.44 -3.24
CA LEU A 41 5.84 -14.30 -4.08
C LEU A 41 6.14 -14.88 -5.47
N ILE A 42 5.94 -16.20 -5.60
CA ILE A 42 6.09 -16.92 -6.86
C ILE A 42 5.04 -16.41 -7.85
N ILE A 43 5.49 -15.65 -8.84
CA ILE A 43 4.68 -15.16 -9.96
C ILE A 43 4.74 -16.25 -11.03
N PRO A 44 3.67 -17.04 -11.27
CA PRO A 44 3.63 -17.97 -12.39
C PRO A 44 3.90 -17.25 -13.73
N ARG A 45 4.46 -17.98 -14.70
CA ARG A 45 4.86 -17.48 -16.04
C ARG A 45 3.77 -16.72 -16.80
N LEU A 46 2.49 -16.92 -16.46
CA LEU A 46 1.35 -16.20 -17.02
C LEU A 46 0.72 -15.27 -15.96
N GLY A 47 0.37 -14.05 -16.39
CA GLY A 47 -0.31 -13.05 -15.57
C GLY A 47 0.62 -11.94 -15.06
N SER A 48 0.02 -10.83 -14.61
CA SER A 48 0.79 -9.73 -14.02
C SER A 48 1.14 -10.01 -12.55
N LYS A 49 2.24 -9.43 -12.05
CA LYS A 49 2.63 -9.51 -10.62
C LYS A 49 1.46 -9.17 -9.69
N GLY A 50 0.67 -8.15 -10.06
CA GLY A 50 -0.51 -7.72 -9.30
C GLY A 50 -1.64 -8.74 -9.28
N GLN A 51 -1.95 -9.40 -10.40
CA GLN A 51 -2.97 -10.46 -10.42
C GLN A 51 -2.58 -11.63 -9.51
N ASN A 52 -1.31 -12.03 -9.54
CA ASN A 52 -0.81 -13.14 -8.74
C ASN A 52 -0.81 -12.83 -7.23
N MET A 53 -0.44 -11.61 -6.86
CA MET A 53 -0.58 -11.11 -5.48
C MET A 53 -2.04 -11.16 -5.03
N GLY A 54 -2.97 -10.70 -5.87
CA GLY A 54 -4.40 -10.70 -5.54
C GLY A 54 -4.97 -12.11 -5.32
N MET A 55 -4.57 -13.08 -6.15
CA MET A 55 -4.95 -14.49 -5.96
C MET A 55 -4.34 -15.07 -4.67
N TRP A 56 -3.06 -14.81 -4.40
CA TRP A 56 -2.42 -15.25 -3.17
C TRP A 56 -3.13 -14.68 -1.93
N LEU A 57 -3.41 -13.38 -1.91
CA LEU A 57 -4.07 -12.70 -0.80
C LEU A 57 -5.49 -13.23 -0.60
N SER A 58 -6.24 -13.45 -1.68
CA SER A 58 -7.58 -14.06 -1.62
C SER A 58 -7.55 -15.44 -0.96
N ARG A 59 -6.62 -16.32 -1.38
CA ARG A 59 -6.43 -17.64 -0.77
C ARG A 59 -5.97 -17.55 0.69
N HIS A 60 -5.12 -16.58 1.01
CA HIS A 60 -4.65 -16.37 2.38
C HIS A 60 -5.81 -15.97 3.31
N LEU A 61 -6.63 -15.02 2.90
CA LEU A 61 -7.82 -14.61 3.67
C LEU A 61 -8.83 -15.74 3.83
N GLU A 62 -8.99 -16.60 2.82
CA GLU A 62 -9.86 -17.77 2.89
C GLU A 62 -9.39 -18.78 3.95
N ARG A 63 -8.10 -19.10 3.96
CA ARG A 63 -7.51 -20.01 4.97
C ARG A 63 -7.69 -19.52 6.40
N HIS A 64 -7.76 -18.21 6.61
CA HIS A 64 -7.97 -17.60 7.93
C HIS A 64 -9.44 -17.25 8.21
N GLY A 65 -10.40 -17.63 7.35
CA GLY A 65 -11.82 -17.34 7.56
C GLY A 65 -12.19 -15.85 7.43
N LEU A 66 -11.33 -15.04 6.82
CA LEU A 66 -11.48 -13.58 6.68
C LEU A 66 -12.08 -13.17 5.33
N LYS A 67 -12.17 -14.11 4.37
CA LYS A 67 -12.78 -13.88 3.05
C LYS A 67 -14.29 -13.73 3.20
N ARG A 68 -14.83 -12.60 2.74
CA ARG A 68 -16.28 -12.39 2.61
C ARG A 68 -16.65 -12.32 1.14
N SER A 69 -17.85 -12.78 0.78
CA SER A 69 -18.37 -12.68 -0.58
C SER A 69 -18.29 -11.23 -1.08
N GLY A 70 -17.78 -11.03 -2.30
CA GLY A 70 -17.66 -9.72 -2.93
C GLY A 70 -16.51 -8.82 -2.45
N ARG A 71 -15.75 -9.18 -1.41
CA ARG A 71 -14.58 -8.38 -0.99
C ARG A 71 -13.34 -8.76 -1.79
N ARG A 72 -13.02 -7.94 -2.77
CA ARG A 72 -11.79 -8.00 -3.58
C ARG A 72 -10.63 -7.28 -2.86
N THR A 73 -9.42 -7.37 -3.40
CA THR A 73 -8.23 -6.70 -2.86
C THR A 73 -8.38 -5.19 -2.74
N GLU A 74 -9.25 -4.56 -3.53
CA GLU A 74 -9.57 -3.13 -3.41
C GLU A 74 -10.25 -2.77 -2.07
N ALA A 75 -10.79 -3.76 -1.34
CA ALA A 75 -11.36 -3.52 -0.02
C ALA A 75 -10.32 -2.95 0.95
N PHE A 76 -9.05 -3.38 0.88
CA PHE A 76 -7.97 -2.80 1.70
C PHE A 76 -7.78 -1.31 1.42
N ARG A 77 -7.83 -0.93 0.13
CA ARG A 77 -7.70 0.47 -0.28
C ARG A 77 -8.90 1.31 0.16
N ALA A 78 -10.12 0.76 0.07
CA ALA A 78 -11.32 1.42 0.57
C ALA A 78 -11.29 1.56 2.10
N THR A 79 -10.81 0.55 2.82
CA THR A 79 -10.59 0.61 4.27
C THR A 79 -9.57 1.68 4.63
N PHE A 80 -8.43 1.73 3.92
CA PHE A 80 -7.43 2.78 4.11
C PHE A 80 -8.01 4.19 3.91
N GLN A 81 -8.78 4.40 2.84
CA GLN A 81 -9.49 5.66 2.59
C GLN A 81 -10.47 6.00 3.73
N HIS A 82 -11.27 5.03 4.17
CA HIS A 82 -12.25 5.23 5.23
C HIS A 82 -11.59 5.62 6.56
N TYR A 83 -10.53 4.92 6.98
CA TYR A 83 -9.84 5.22 8.23
C TYR A 83 -9.09 6.55 8.18
N LEU A 84 -8.53 6.95 7.03
CA LEU A 84 -7.98 8.30 6.89
C LEU A 84 -9.05 9.39 7.08
N ARG A 85 -10.27 9.18 6.58
CA ARG A 85 -11.40 10.11 6.82
C ARG A 85 -11.79 10.16 8.29
N LEU A 86 -11.88 9.00 8.96
CA LEU A 86 -12.15 8.93 10.39
C LEU A 86 -11.06 9.64 11.23
N ALA A 87 -9.81 9.57 10.79
CA ALA A 87 -8.68 10.28 11.39
C ALA A 87 -8.64 11.80 11.07
N GLY A 88 -9.65 12.31 10.35
CA GLY A 88 -9.75 13.73 9.99
C GLY A 88 -8.75 14.19 8.94
N ALA A 89 -8.20 13.29 8.13
CA ALA A 89 -7.31 13.67 7.04
C ALA A 89 -8.08 14.46 5.96
N PRO A 90 -7.54 15.58 5.46
CA PRO A 90 -8.14 16.33 4.35
C PRO A 90 -8.31 15.45 3.10
N GLU A 91 -9.41 15.61 2.37
CA GLU A 91 -9.69 14.81 1.15
C GLU A 91 -8.58 14.97 0.09
N LEU A 92 -7.94 16.15 0.03
CA LEU A 92 -6.76 16.39 -0.80
C LEU A 92 -5.58 15.47 -0.44
N HIS A 93 -5.34 15.24 0.86
CA HIS A 93 -4.28 14.35 1.33
C HIS A 93 -4.64 12.88 1.07
N ILE A 94 -5.90 12.52 1.27
CA ILE A 94 -6.44 11.18 0.98
C ILE A 94 -6.28 10.88 -0.51
N ASN A 95 -6.70 11.80 -1.38
CA ASN A 95 -6.53 11.68 -2.82
C ASN A 95 -5.05 11.56 -3.19
N ALA A 96 -4.17 12.33 -2.54
CA ALA A 96 -2.75 12.23 -2.76
C ALA A 96 -2.16 10.86 -2.37
N LEU A 97 -2.45 10.36 -1.17
CA LEU A 97 -1.99 9.06 -0.69
C LEU A 97 -2.54 7.89 -1.53
N LEU A 98 -3.78 8.03 -2.01
CA LEU A 98 -4.39 7.08 -2.92
C LEU A 98 -3.84 7.21 -4.34
N GLY A 99 -3.25 8.35 -4.69
CA GLY A 99 -2.79 8.61 -6.03
C GLY A 99 -3.92 8.94 -7.02
N HIS A 100 -5.02 9.50 -6.53
CA HIS A 100 -6.02 10.16 -7.36
C HIS A 100 -5.51 11.55 -7.75
N MET A 101 -5.54 11.87 -9.04
CA MET A 101 -5.31 13.23 -9.51
C MET A 101 -6.61 14.02 -9.33
N GLU A 102 -6.58 15.14 -8.62
CA GLU A 102 -7.69 16.08 -8.69
C GLU A 102 -7.72 16.69 -10.09
N ARG A 103 -8.70 16.28 -10.90
CA ARG A 103 -9.03 17.03 -12.12
C ARG A 103 -9.84 18.25 -11.68
N LYS A 104 -9.22 19.43 -11.67
CA LYS A 104 -9.98 20.68 -11.70
C LYS A 104 -10.20 21.13 -13.13
N SER A 105 -11.43 21.56 -13.41
CA SER A 105 -11.74 22.42 -14.55
C SER A 105 -10.95 23.73 -14.40
N ALA A 106 -10.29 24.14 -15.49
CA ALA A 106 -9.51 25.38 -15.66
C ALA A 106 -8.12 25.45 -14.97
N GLY A 107 -7.08 25.21 -15.78
CA GLY A 107 -6.00 26.19 -15.96
C GLY A 107 -4.72 26.09 -15.12
N ALA A 108 -4.69 25.42 -13.97
CA ALA A 108 -3.44 25.27 -13.22
C ALA A 108 -3.32 23.88 -12.60
N ALA A 109 -2.45 23.04 -13.17
CA ALA A 109 -2.01 21.83 -12.51
C ALA A 109 -1.17 22.25 -11.30
N ARG A 110 -1.70 22.08 -10.08
CA ARG A 110 -0.85 22.08 -8.89
C ARG A 110 -0.02 20.80 -8.92
N GLU A 111 1.28 20.94 -8.73
CA GLU A 111 2.15 19.80 -8.49
C GLU A 111 1.58 18.95 -7.34
N PRO A 112 1.48 17.62 -7.52
CA PRO A 112 0.77 16.79 -6.57
C PRO A 112 1.49 16.75 -5.21
N LEU A 113 0.72 16.59 -4.13
CA LEU A 113 1.28 16.59 -2.77
C LEU A 113 2.30 15.48 -2.52
N TRP A 114 2.18 14.35 -3.24
CA TRP A 114 3.17 13.26 -3.18
C TRP A 114 4.52 13.62 -3.84
N GLN A 115 4.66 14.83 -4.40
CA GLN A 115 5.94 15.36 -4.87
C GLN A 115 6.39 16.57 -4.04
N THR A 116 5.44 17.44 -3.67
CA THR A 116 5.76 18.73 -3.03
C THR A 116 5.76 18.71 -1.51
N GLN A 117 4.99 17.82 -0.87
CA GLN A 117 4.76 17.85 0.57
C GLN A 117 4.63 16.44 1.19
N PRO A 118 5.67 15.57 1.06
CA PRO A 118 5.62 14.22 1.62
C PRO A 118 5.44 14.20 3.15
N GLU A 119 6.00 15.18 3.86
CA GLU A 119 5.86 15.29 5.33
C GLU A 119 4.42 15.58 5.77
N THR A 120 3.70 16.42 5.02
CA THR A 120 2.27 16.68 5.26
C THR A 120 1.44 15.40 5.11
N LEU A 121 1.80 14.57 4.12
CA LEU A 121 1.18 13.27 3.92
C LEU A 121 1.55 12.29 5.04
N LEU A 122 2.80 12.31 5.51
CA LEU A 122 3.25 11.48 6.63
C LEU A 122 2.48 11.82 7.91
N ASN A 123 2.29 13.10 8.22
CA ASN A 123 1.51 13.54 9.39
C ASN A 123 0.06 13.07 9.34
N SER A 124 -0.54 13.05 8.14
CA SER A 124 -1.90 12.53 7.95
C SER A 124 -1.94 11.01 8.08
N LEU A 125 -0.93 10.34 7.53
CA LEU A 125 -0.77 8.89 7.59
C LEU A 125 -0.52 8.40 9.02
N ALA A 126 0.31 9.10 9.79
CA ALA A 126 0.69 8.72 11.16
C ALA A 126 -0.48 8.78 12.17
N ARG A 127 -1.58 9.46 11.83
CA ARG A 127 -2.82 9.48 12.63
C ARG A 127 -3.68 8.24 12.43
N LEU A 128 -3.34 7.39 11.47
CA LEU A 128 -4.10 6.21 11.13
C LEU A 128 -3.88 5.12 12.18
N ASP A 129 -4.90 4.87 12.99
CA ASP A 129 -4.92 3.74 13.91
C ASP A 129 -6.09 2.82 13.58
N TYR A 130 -5.78 1.53 13.41
CA TYR A 130 -6.77 0.48 13.17
C TYR A 130 -7.25 -0.19 14.48
N GLY A 131 -6.73 0.22 15.63
CA GLY A 131 -7.02 -0.39 16.93
C GLY A 131 -6.45 -1.81 17.07
N ILE A 132 -5.47 -2.17 16.23
CA ILE A 132 -4.88 -3.51 16.22
C ILE A 132 -3.74 -3.55 17.25
N LYS A 133 -3.87 -4.45 18.23
CA LYS A 133 -2.77 -4.77 19.15
C LYS A 133 -1.82 -5.75 18.48
N PHE A 134 -0.64 -5.26 18.09
CA PHE A 134 0.42 -6.08 17.51
C PHE A 134 1.24 -6.86 18.56
N SER A 135 0.81 -6.90 19.82
CA SER A 135 1.52 -7.58 20.91
C SER A 135 1.67 -9.10 20.73
N ALA A 136 0.83 -9.72 19.88
CA ALA A 136 0.96 -11.13 19.50
C ALA A 136 1.96 -11.36 18.36
N TYR A 137 2.42 -10.30 17.69
CA TYR A 137 3.47 -10.37 16.69
C TYR A 137 4.83 -10.46 17.40
N VAL A 138 5.25 -11.68 17.68
CA VAL A 138 6.63 -12.00 18.03
C VAL A 138 7.35 -12.20 16.70
N GLY A 139 7.84 -11.10 16.12
CA GLY A 139 8.40 -11.12 14.77
C GLY A 139 9.56 -12.12 14.65
N PRO A 140 9.58 -12.99 13.62
CA PRO A 140 10.83 -13.58 13.18
C PRO A 140 11.56 -12.53 12.35
N GLY A 141 12.81 -12.20 12.71
CA GLY A 141 13.79 -11.80 11.70
C GLY A 141 13.84 -12.90 10.61
N PRO A 142 14.21 -12.59 9.36
CA PRO A 142 13.95 -13.44 8.19
C PRO A 142 14.47 -14.87 8.39
N THR A 143 13.60 -15.76 8.85
CA THR A 143 13.88 -17.18 9.01
C THR A 143 12.66 -17.91 8.49
N GLY A 144 12.79 -18.48 7.29
CA GLY A 144 11.76 -19.36 6.74
C GLY A 144 11.28 -19.07 5.32
N LEU A 145 12.07 -18.43 4.46
CA LEU A 145 11.92 -18.68 3.02
C LEU A 145 12.59 -20.02 2.71
N LYS A 146 11.82 -21.10 2.80
CA LYS A 146 12.12 -22.36 2.10
C LYS A 146 11.50 -22.31 0.71
#